data_AF-A0A352FGC7-F1
#
_entry.id   AF-A0A352FGC7-F1
#
_cell.length_a   1.000
_cell.length_b   1.000
_cell.length_c   1.000
_cell.angle_alpha   90.00
_cell.angle_beta   90.00
_cell.angle_gamma   90.00
#
_symmetry.space_group_name_H-M   'P 1'
#
loop_
_entity.id
_entity.type
_entity.pdbx_description
1 polymer ?
#
loop_
_entity_poly.entity_id
_entity_poly.type
_entity_poly.pdbx_seq_one_letter_code
_entity_poly.pdbx_strand_id
1 'polypeptide(L)'
;MIRIAFLANLVNPVKAMTNEEIARRFNRMAALMEVRGEDSFRLRSYRMAAEAIETWPTQMKEIVADQGPSGLLEIPGVGKALAGKIVELVETGTFDAWERLTAETPATVLDLLELPGVGPKTAAMLHQKFKIASLDELRKFVAGGGLETVDGIGPKTAERIKQNLDRRSQD
;
A
#
# COMPACT_ATOMS: atom_id res chain seq x y z
N MET A 1 18.14 41.11 -32.20
CA MET A 1 17.57 41.13 -30.83
C MET A 1 16.22 40.42 -30.87
N ILE A 2 16.09 39.30 -30.16
CA ILE A 2 15.02 38.95 -29.21
C ILE A 2 15.07 37.42 -29.03
N ARG A 3 15.09 37.04 -27.76
CA ARG A 3 15.51 35.76 -27.20
C ARG A 3 14.47 34.67 -27.41
N ILE A 4 14.96 33.47 -27.73
CA ILE A 4 14.24 32.20 -27.59
C ILE A 4 13.90 32.02 -26.11
N ALA A 5 12.63 32.17 -25.76
CA ALA A 5 12.13 31.81 -24.44
C ALA A 5 11.99 30.28 -24.40
N PHE A 6 13.05 29.63 -23.95
CA PHE A 6 13.03 28.26 -23.46
C PHE A 6 12.07 28.22 -22.27
N LEU A 7 10.85 27.75 -22.50
CA LEU A 7 9.89 27.43 -21.44
C LEU A 7 10.46 26.23 -20.68
N ALA A 8 11.30 26.53 -19.69
CA ALA A 8 11.61 25.60 -18.61
C ALA A 8 10.28 25.27 -17.92
N ASN A 9 9.70 24.14 -18.32
CA ASN A 9 8.60 23.53 -17.60
C ASN A 9 9.11 23.27 -16.19
N LEU A 10 8.61 24.05 -15.22
CA LEU A 10 8.78 23.83 -13.79
C LEU A 10 7.99 22.58 -13.42
N VAL A 11 8.51 21.41 -13.82
CA VAL A 11 8.13 20.15 -13.21
C VAL A 11 8.69 20.26 -11.79
N ASN A 12 7.81 20.55 -10.83
CA ASN A 12 8.11 20.31 -9.43
C ASN A 12 8.67 18.88 -9.36
N PRO A 13 9.93 18.66 -8.96
CA PRO A 13 10.42 17.30 -8.81
C PRO A 13 9.54 16.67 -7.75
N VAL A 14 8.72 15.69 -8.14
CA VAL A 14 8.07 14.81 -7.17
C VAL A 14 9.20 14.33 -6.29
N LYS A 15 9.10 14.57 -4.98
CA LYS A 15 10.12 14.10 -4.03
C LYS A 15 10.24 12.60 -4.26
N ALA A 16 11.40 12.17 -4.80
CA ALA A 16 11.62 10.78 -5.13
C ALA A 16 11.39 9.92 -3.88
N MET A 17 10.55 8.89 -4.02
CA MET A 17 10.15 8.04 -2.92
C MET A 17 11.36 7.36 -2.29
N THR A 18 11.36 7.22 -0.97
CA THR A 18 12.36 6.42 -0.26
C THR A 18 12.08 4.92 -0.44
N ASN A 19 13.08 4.07 -0.19
CA ASN A 19 12.88 2.62 -0.18
C ASN A 19 11.73 2.19 0.73
N GLU A 20 11.62 2.79 1.92
CA GLU A 20 10.52 2.48 2.83
C GLU A 20 9.15 2.88 2.27
N GLU A 21 9.04 4.01 1.58
CA GLU A 21 7.79 4.44 0.95
C GLU A 21 7.38 3.49 -0.20
N ILE A 22 8.36 3.03 -0.98
CA ILE A 22 8.14 2.05 -2.06
C ILE A 22 7.71 0.70 -1.48
N ALA A 23 8.41 0.21 -0.45
CA ALA A 23 8.08 -1.03 0.24
C ALA A 23 6.67 -0.97 0.85
N ARG A 24 6.32 0.15 1.51
CA ARG A 24 4.96 0.39 2.01
C ARG A 24 3.94 0.36 0.89
N ARG A 25 4.21 0.96 -0.28
CA ARG A 25 3.30 0.92 -1.44
C ARG A 25 3.09 -0.51 -1.94
N PHE A 26 4.15 -1.30 -2.06
CA PHE A 26 4.07 -2.69 -2.52
C PHE A 26 3.32 -3.57 -1.51
N ASN A 27 3.54 -3.38 -0.21
CA ASN A 27 2.77 -4.05 0.84
C ASN A 27 1.28 -3.67 0.81
N ARG A 28 0.95 -2.40 0.55
CA ARG A 28 -0.45 -1.96 0.34
C ARG A 28 -1.06 -2.57 -0.91
N MET A 29 -0.32 -2.63 -2.02
CA MET A 29 -0.78 -3.28 -3.25
C MET A 29 -1.12 -4.76 -2.99
N ALA A 30 -0.22 -5.47 -2.31
CA ALA A 30 -0.44 -6.84 -1.86
C ALA A 30 -1.72 -6.96 -0.99
N ALA A 31 -1.90 -6.07 -0.01
CA ALA A 31 -3.10 -6.06 0.82
C ALA A 31 -4.40 -5.93 0.00
N LEU A 32 -4.43 -5.02 -0.98
CA LEU A 32 -5.60 -4.84 -1.85
C LEU A 32 -5.89 -6.06 -2.72
N MET A 33 -4.84 -6.66 -3.29
CA MET A 33 -4.93 -7.88 -4.07
C MET A 33 -5.50 -9.05 -3.24
N GLU A 34 -5.06 -9.17 -1.98
CA GLU A 34 -5.53 -10.21 -1.07
C GLU A 34 -7.01 -10.03 -0.71
N VAL A 35 -7.48 -8.80 -0.46
CA VAL A 35 -8.91 -8.53 -0.19
C VAL A 35 -9.80 -8.97 -1.36
N ARG A 36 -9.31 -8.83 -2.59
CA ARG A 36 -10.03 -9.16 -3.82
C ARG A 36 -9.90 -10.62 -4.22
N GLY A 37 -9.13 -11.42 -3.48
CA GLY A 37 -8.87 -12.81 -3.83
C GLY A 37 -8.08 -12.96 -5.14
N GLU A 38 -7.22 -11.99 -5.47
CA GLU A 38 -6.32 -12.12 -6.62
C GLU A 38 -5.28 -13.23 -6.42
N ASP A 39 -4.56 -13.54 -7.50
CA ASP A 39 -3.58 -14.62 -7.54
C ASP A 39 -2.51 -14.54 -6.42
N SER A 40 -2.36 -15.66 -5.71
CA SER A 40 -1.46 -15.79 -4.56
C SER A 40 0.02 -15.68 -4.93
N PHE A 41 0.39 -16.00 -6.17
CA PHE A 41 1.77 -15.86 -6.64
C PHE A 41 2.11 -14.38 -6.81
N ARG A 42 1.26 -13.59 -7.47
CA ARG A 42 1.46 -12.13 -7.60
C ARG A 42 1.49 -11.45 -6.24
N LEU A 43 0.59 -11.82 -5.33
CA LEU A 43 0.58 -11.32 -3.95
C LEU A 43 1.95 -11.51 -3.28
N ARG A 44 2.51 -12.73 -3.40
CA ARG A 44 3.81 -13.08 -2.82
C ARG A 44 4.95 -12.29 -3.47
N SER A 45 4.94 -12.10 -4.78
CA SER A 45 5.96 -11.30 -5.47
C SER A 45 6.03 -9.87 -4.95
N TYR A 46 4.88 -9.20 -4.75
CA TYR A 46 4.86 -7.85 -4.18
C TYR A 46 5.40 -7.81 -2.74
N ARG A 47 5.04 -8.78 -1.91
CA ARG A 47 5.53 -8.86 -0.51
C ARG A 47 7.03 -9.11 -0.45
N MET A 48 7.55 -10.04 -1.25
CA MET A 48 8.99 -10.33 -1.32
C MET A 48 9.78 -9.12 -1.82
N ALA A 49 9.29 -8.45 -2.85
CA ALA A 49 9.93 -7.23 -3.35
C ALA A 49 9.89 -6.11 -2.30
N ALA A 50 8.79 -5.94 -1.56
CA ALA A 50 8.71 -4.95 -0.50
C ALA A 50 9.77 -5.18 0.60
N GLU A 51 9.91 -6.42 1.07
CA GLU A 51 10.92 -6.80 2.08
C GLU A 51 12.35 -6.58 1.59
N ALA A 52 12.63 -6.97 0.34
CA ALA A 52 13.94 -6.79 -0.27
C ALA A 52 14.27 -5.30 -0.45
N ILE A 53 13.31 -4.49 -0.91
CA ILE A 53 13.50 -3.04 -1.14
C ILE A 53 13.72 -2.30 0.17
N GLU A 54 12.91 -2.59 1.20
CA GLU A 54 12.98 -1.91 2.50
C GLU A 54 14.36 -2.02 3.15
N THR A 55 15.01 -3.18 2.99
CA THR A 55 16.32 -3.49 3.58
C THR A 55 17.48 -3.30 2.61
N TRP A 56 17.22 -2.94 1.35
CA TRP A 56 18.26 -2.78 0.35
C TRP A 56 19.19 -1.60 0.70
N PRO A 57 20.52 -1.78 0.64
CA PRO A 57 21.48 -0.76 1.10
C PRO A 57 21.46 0.53 0.27
N THR A 58 21.17 0.43 -1.03
CA THR A 58 21.16 1.57 -1.95
C THR A 58 19.73 2.05 -2.20
N GLN A 59 19.52 3.36 -2.36
CA GLN A 59 18.16 3.84 -2.68
C GLN A 59 17.75 3.43 -4.10
N MET A 60 16.50 3.02 -4.28
CA MET A 60 15.98 2.63 -5.61
C MET A 60 16.20 3.73 -6.66
N LYS A 61 16.02 5.00 -6.25
CA LYS A 61 16.25 6.17 -7.12
C LYS A 61 17.70 6.28 -7.60
N GLU A 62 18.67 5.88 -6.79
CA GLU A 62 20.10 5.91 -7.14
C GLU A 62 20.41 4.79 -8.13
N ILE A 63 19.89 3.59 -7.89
CA ILE A 63 20.01 2.47 -8.82
C ILE A 63 19.40 2.82 -10.19
N VAL A 64 18.21 3.42 -10.20
CA VAL A 64 17.53 3.84 -11.43
C VAL A 64 18.32 4.92 -12.16
N ALA A 65 18.88 5.89 -11.45
CA ALA A 65 19.68 6.96 -12.05
C ALA A 65 20.98 6.45 -12.68
N ASP A 66 21.67 5.52 -12.01
CA ASP A 66 23.00 5.06 -12.41
C ASP A 66 22.95 3.91 -13.42
N GLN A 67 22.01 2.98 -13.25
CA GLN A 67 21.97 1.70 -13.97
C GLN A 67 20.65 1.47 -14.72
N GLY A 68 19.70 2.40 -14.61
CA GLY A 68 18.37 2.25 -15.18
C GLY A 68 17.58 1.09 -14.58
N PRO A 69 16.51 0.64 -15.26
CA PRO A 69 15.66 -0.46 -14.79
C PRO A 69 16.39 -1.80 -14.64
N SER A 70 17.52 -1.99 -15.32
CA SER A 70 18.33 -3.22 -15.24
C SER A 70 18.97 -3.45 -13.88
N GLY A 71 19.46 -2.40 -13.22
CA GLY A 71 20.09 -2.55 -11.90
C GLY A 71 19.12 -3.06 -10.82
N LEU A 72 17.83 -2.78 -10.99
CA LEU A 72 16.79 -3.28 -10.09
C LEU A 72 16.59 -4.80 -10.16
N LEU A 73 17.05 -5.46 -11.23
CA LEU A 73 16.92 -6.91 -11.39
C LEU A 73 17.88 -7.71 -10.50
N GLU A 74 18.86 -7.05 -9.88
CA GLU A 74 19.76 -7.66 -8.89
C GLU A 74 19.08 -7.86 -7.54
N ILE A 75 17.96 -7.16 -7.29
CA ILE A 75 17.23 -7.22 -6.03
C ILE A 75 16.42 -8.53 -5.99
N PRO A 76 16.61 -9.39 -4.97
CA PRO A 76 15.87 -10.64 -4.85
C PRO A 76 14.35 -10.42 -4.89
N GLY A 77 13.66 -11.18 -5.74
CA GLY A 77 12.21 -11.07 -5.90
C GLY A 77 11.73 -9.94 -6.82
N VAL A 78 12.63 -9.08 -7.33
CA VAL A 78 12.29 -8.02 -8.29
C VAL A 78 12.51 -8.51 -9.72
N GLY A 79 11.44 -8.97 -10.37
CA GLY A 79 11.43 -9.26 -11.81
C GLY A 79 11.13 -8.01 -12.66
N LYS A 80 11.26 -8.14 -13.99
CA LYS A 80 11.04 -7.03 -14.97
C LYS A 80 9.75 -6.22 -14.73
N ALA A 81 8.65 -6.91 -14.42
CA ALA A 81 7.35 -6.26 -14.21
C ALA A 81 7.30 -5.40 -12.92
N LEU A 82 8.04 -5.78 -11.88
CA LEU A 82 8.17 -5.02 -10.64
C LEU A 82 9.22 -3.92 -10.79
N ALA A 83 10.32 -4.18 -11.49
CA ALA A 83 11.31 -3.16 -11.83
C ALA A 83 10.68 -1.96 -12.54
N GLY A 84 9.81 -2.20 -13.54
CA GLY A 84 9.07 -1.12 -14.20
C GLY A 84 8.20 -0.29 -13.23
N LYS A 85 7.57 -0.94 -12.24
CA LYS A 85 6.75 -0.25 -11.23
C LYS A 85 7.59 0.54 -10.24
N ILE A 86 8.78 0.06 -9.91
CA ILE A 86 9.72 0.81 -9.05
C ILE A 86 10.17 2.08 -9.79
N VAL A 87 10.45 1.99 -11.09
CA VAL A 87 10.78 3.17 -11.92
C VAL A 87 9.62 4.17 -11.91
N GLU A 88 8.39 3.72 -12.20
CA GLU A 88 7.20 4.58 -12.14
C GLU A 88 7.04 5.24 -10.75
N LEU A 89 7.26 4.50 -9.66
CA LEU A 89 7.21 5.06 -8.30
C LEU A 89 8.30 6.09 -8.02
N VAL A 90 9.52 5.85 -8.50
CA VAL A 90 10.63 6.79 -8.34
C VAL A 90 10.38 8.08 -9.11
N GLU A 91 9.82 7.98 -10.32
CA GLU A 91 9.62 9.12 -11.23
C GLU A 91 8.34 9.90 -10.96
N THR A 92 7.24 9.21 -10.65
CA THR A 92 5.90 9.80 -10.58
C THR A 92 5.23 9.66 -9.22
N GLY A 93 5.77 8.82 -8.34
CA GLY A 93 5.15 8.51 -7.04
C GLY A 93 3.96 7.55 -7.10
N THR A 94 3.62 7.01 -8.27
CA THR A 94 2.47 6.11 -8.52
C THR A 94 2.78 5.08 -9.61
N PHE A 95 1.83 4.19 -9.90
CA PHE A 95 1.86 3.27 -11.04
C PHE A 95 0.43 2.86 -11.43
N ASP A 96 0.17 2.61 -12.72
CA ASP A 96 -1.20 2.42 -13.25
C ASP A 96 -2.01 1.35 -12.51
N ALA A 97 -1.37 0.21 -12.20
CA ALA A 97 -2.03 -0.88 -11.51
C ALA A 97 -2.45 -0.51 -10.08
N TRP A 98 -1.74 0.39 -9.41
CA TRP A 98 -2.11 0.91 -8.09
C TRP A 98 -3.34 1.79 -8.21
N GLU A 99 -3.32 2.76 -9.11
CA GLU A 99 -4.42 3.72 -9.28
C GLU A 99 -5.72 3.02 -9.63
N ARG A 100 -5.66 2.10 -10.60
CA ARG A 100 -6.82 1.30 -11.00
C ARG A 100 -7.37 0.48 -9.84
N LEU A 101 -6.50 -0.23 -9.10
CA LEU A 101 -6.95 -1.11 -8.04
C LEU A 101 -7.54 -0.33 -6.85
N THR A 102 -6.95 0.81 -6.52
CA THR A 102 -7.49 1.70 -5.48
C THR A 102 -8.83 2.29 -5.89
N ALA A 103 -8.97 2.74 -7.15
CA ALA A 103 -10.23 3.29 -7.66
C ALA A 103 -11.38 2.25 -7.69
N GLU A 104 -11.06 0.98 -7.95
CA GLU A 104 -12.02 -0.13 -7.94
C GLU A 104 -12.31 -0.68 -6.52
N THR A 105 -11.61 -0.21 -5.48
CA THR A 105 -11.77 -0.70 -4.11
C THR A 105 -12.68 0.23 -3.31
N PRO A 106 -13.71 -0.30 -2.60
CA PRO A 106 -14.57 0.53 -1.77
C PRO A 106 -13.77 1.33 -0.74
N ALA A 107 -14.10 2.61 -0.56
CA ALA A 107 -13.42 3.51 0.38
C ALA A 107 -13.34 2.90 1.79
N THR A 108 -14.40 2.23 2.24
CA THR A 108 -14.42 1.52 3.52
C THR A 108 -13.30 0.50 3.65
N VAL A 109 -13.01 -0.27 2.60
CA VAL A 109 -11.94 -1.28 2.63
C VAL A 109 -10.59 -0.60 2.73
N LEU A 110 -10.41 0.54 2.04
CA LEU A 110 -9.19 1.34 2.15
C LEU A 110 -9.02 1.86 3.58
N ASP A 111 -10.06 2.44 4.18
CA ASP A 111 -10.05 2.95 5.56
C ASP A 111 -9.72 1.83 6.56
N LEU A 112 -10.32 0.65 6.38
CA LEU A 112 -10.06 -0.51 7.21
C LEU A 112 -8.59 -0.95 7.15
N LEU A 113 -7.99 -0.97 5.96
CA LEU A 113 -6.58 -1.33 5.78
C LEU A 113 -5.59 -0.33 6.40
N GLU A 114 -6.03 0.90 6.68
CA GLU A 114 -5.23 1.91 7.36
C GLU A 114 -5.33 1.85 8.89
N LEU A 115 -6.20 1.01 9.45
CA LEU A 115 -6.31 0.80 10.89
C LEU A 115 -5.24 -0.18 11.37
N PRO A 116 -4.31 0.23 12.26
CA PRO A 116 -3.34 -0.68 12.83
C PRO A 116 -4.05 -1.84 13.56
N GLY A 117 -3.76 -3.07 13.14
CA GLY A 117 -4.44 -4.26 13.66
C GLY A 117 -5.46 -4.88 12.71
N VAL A 118 -5.85 -4.16 11.67
CA VAL A 118 -6.71 -4.70 10.61
C VAL A 118 -5.84 -5.10 9.42
N GLY A 119 -5.62 -6.41 9.27
CA GLY A 119 -4.95 -6.97 8.10
C GLY A 119 -5.91 -7.19 6.92
N PRO A 120 -5.40 -7.57 5.73
CA PRO A 120 -6.22 -7.74 4.52
C PRO A 120 -7.36 -8.73 4.67
N LYS A 121 -7.09 -9.91 5.25
CA LYS A 121 -8.12 -10.92 5.52
C LYS A 121 -9.22 -10.39 6.44
N THR A 122 -8.83 -9.64 7.46
CA THR A 122 -9.75 -9.02 8.42
C THR A 122 -10.59 -7.93 7.75
N ALA A 123 -9.96 -7.03 6.98
CA ALA A 123 -10.68 -6.01 6.22
C ALA A 123 -11.70 -6.62 5.25
N ALA A 124 -11.30 -7.66 4.52
CA ALA A 124 -12.18 -8.41 3.63
C ALA A 124 -13.36 -9.03 4.40
N MET A 125 -13.10 -9.68 5.54
CA MET A 125 -14.15 -10.31 6.34
C MET A 125 -15.13 -9.30 6.95
N LEU A 126 -14.62 -8.20 7.54
CA LEU A 126 -15.43 -7.11 8.09
C LEU A 126 -16.36 -6.53 7.01
N HIS A 127 -15.84 -6.30 5.81
CA HIS A 127 -16.62 -5.77 4.70
C HIS A 127 -17.61 -6.80 4.12
N GLN A 128 -17.16 -8.01 3.79
CA GLN A 128 -17.96 -8.98 3.03
C GLN A 128 -18.95 -9.77 3.90
N LYS A 129 -18.52 -10.22 5.09
CA LYS A 129 -19.31 -11.06 6.00
C LYS A 129 -20.14 -10.22 6.97
N PHE A 130 -19.52 -9.22 7.59
CA PHE A 130 -20.16 -8.37 8.58
C PHE A 130 -20.79 -7.09 8.01
N LYS A 131 -20.65 -6.87 6.69
CA LYS A 131 -21.26 -5.76 5.95
C LYS A 131 -20.90 -4.37 6.48
N ILE A 132 -19.71 -4.25 7.08
CA ILE A 132 -19.20 -2.97 7.56
C ILE A 132 -18.85 -2.11 6.35
N ALA A 133 -19.58 -1.02 6.21
CA ALA A 133 -19.49 -0.04 5.12
C ALA A 133 -18.94 1.32 5.59
N SER A 134 -18.66 1.51 6.88
CA SER A 134 -18.00 2.73 7.38
C SER A 134 -17.21 2.50 8.67
N LEU A 135 -16.34 3.45 9.02
CA LEU A 135 -15.66 3.47 10.33
C LEU A 135 -16.66 3.60 11.48
N ASP A 136 -17.79 4.30 11.29
CA ASP A 136 -18.84 4.41 12.30
C ASP A 136 -19.56 3.08 12.54
N GLU A 137 -19.84 2.33 11.48
CA GLU A 137 -20.35 0.98 11.61
C GLU A 137 -19.34 0.06 12.29
N LEU A 138 -18.05 0.19 11.97
CA LEU A 138 -17.01 -0.54 12.67
C LEU A 138 -17.01 -0.20 14.17
N ARG A 139 -17.10 1.08 14.55
CA ARG A 139 -17.18 1.50 15.96
C ARG A 139 -18.36 0.86 16.68
N LYS A 140 -19.55 0.87 16.08
CA LYS A 140 -20.75 0.22 16.64
C LYS A 140 -20.55 -1.29 16.78
N PHE A 141 -19.96 -1.92 15.76
CA PHE A 141 -19.64 -3.34 15.77
C PHE A 141 -18.66 -3.70 16.90
N VAL A 142 -17.59 -2.92 17.08
CA VAL A 142 -16.62 -3.09 18.17
C VAL A 142 -17.26 -2.88 19.54
N ALA A 143 -18.06 -1.81 19.71
CA ALA A 143 -18.72 -1.49 20.97
C ALA A 143 -19.71 -2.58 21.42
N GLY A 144 -20.34 -3.28 20.47
CA GLY A 144 -21.21 -4.43 20.73
C GLY A 144 -20.48 -5.76 20.98
N GLY A 145 -19.14 -5.77 21.08
CA GLY A 145 -18.35 -7.00 21.25
C GLY A 145 -18.14 -7.79 19.96
N GLY A 146 -18.49 -7.24 18.79
CA GLY A 146 -18.48 -7.95 17.52
C GLY A 146 -17.11 -8.51 17.11
N LEU A 147 -16.01 -7.85 17.51
CA LEU A 147 -14.64 -8.33 17.19
C LEU A 147 -14.34 -9.72 17.76
N GLU A 148 -14.97 -10.13 18.87
CA GLU A 148 -14.81 -11.46 19.47
C GLU A 148 -15.41 -12.57 18.60
N THR A 149 -16.31 -12.20 17.68
CA THR A 149 -16.96 -13.11 16.72
C THR A 149 -16.20 -13.25 15.40
N VAL A 150 -15.12 -12.50 15.22
CA VAL A 150 -14.34 -12.47 13.98
C VAL A 150 -13.21 -13.50 14.06
N ASP A 151 -13.28 -14.52 13.20
CA ASP A 151 -12.28 -15.57 13.13
C ASP A 151 -10.87 -14.99 12.88
N GLY A 152 -9.91 -15.37 13.73
CA GLY A 152 -8.52 -14.91 13.64
C GLY A 152 -8.22 -13.60 14.36
N ILE A 153 -9.22 -12.94 14.98
CA ILE A 153 -8.98 -11.82 15.90
C ILE A 153 -8.85 -12.34 17.33
N GLY A 154 -7.63 -12.33 17.86
CA GLY A 154 -7.37 -12.57 19.28
C GLY A 154 -7.59 -11.30 20.12
N PRO A 155 -7.68 -11.43 21.46
CA PRO A 155 -8.00 -10.33 22.37
C PRO A 155 -7.03 -9.15 22.27
N LYS A 156 -5.72 -9.42 22.09
CA LYS A 156 -4.71 -8.37 21.89
C LYS A 156 -4.93 -7.56 20.61
N THR A 157 -5.31 -8.23 19.53
CA THR A 157 -5.59 -7.57 18.26
C THR A 157 -6.88 -6.76 18.34
N ALA A 158 -7.92 -7.32 18.97
CA ALA A 158 -9.18 -6.60 19.19
C ALA A 158 -8.97 -5.32 19.99
N GLU A 159 -8.22 -5.38 21.09
CA GLU A 159 -7.89 -4.23 21.91
C GLU A 159 -7.10 -3.17 21.12
N ARG A 160 -6.12 -3.61 20.31
CA ARG A 160 -5.38 -2.70 19.43
C ARG A 160 -6.31 -2.00 18.42
N ILE A 161 -7.23 -2.73 17.79
CA ILE A 161 -8.18 -2.15 16.83
C ILE A 161 -9.05 -1.10 17.54
N LYS A 162 -9.58 -1.43 18.72
CA LYS A 162 -10.41 -0.53 19.54
C LYS A 162 -9.67 0.77 19.87
N GLN A 163 -8.46 0.67 20.42
CA GLN A 163 -7.64 1.85 20.76
C GLN A 163 -7.35 2.75 19.55
N ASN A 164 -7.13 2.17 18.37
CA ASN A 164 -6.87 2.96 17.15
C ASN A 164 -8.15 3.60 16.59
N LEU A 165 -9.31 2.95 16.72
CA LEU A 165 -10.60 3.55 16.37
C LEU A 165 -10.92 4.76 17.26
N ASP A 166 -10.67 4.64 18.56
CA ASP A 166 -10.92 5.74 19.50
C ASP A 166 -10.05 6.95 19.21
N ARG A 167 -8.75 6.75 18.89
CA ARG A 167 -7.83 7.83 18.51
C ARG A 167 -8.27 8.57 17.25
N ARG A 168 -8.63 7.86 16.19
CA ARG A 168 -9.14 8.46 14.93
C ARG A 168 -10.50 9.15 15.08
N SER A 169 -11.16 9.07 16.24
CA SER A 169 -12.42 9.77 16.51
C SER A 169 -12.20 11.17 17.12
N GLN A 170 -10.96 11.51 17.47
CA GLN A 170 -10.57 12.78 18.10
C GLN A 170 -9.82 13.71 17.13
N ASP A 171 -9.55 13.25 15.91
CA ASP A 171 -8.93 13.99 14.81
C ASP A 171 -10.00 14.47 13.81
#